data_AF-A0A7R9MDH0-F1
#
_entry.id   AF-A0A7R9MDH0-F1
#
_cell.length_a   1.000
_cell.length_b   1.000
_cell.length_c   1.000
_cell.angle_alpha   90.00
_cell.angle_beta   90.00
_cell.angle_gamma   90.00
#
_symmetry.space_group_name_H-M   'P 1'
#
loop_
_entity.id
_entity.type
_entity.pdbx_description
1 polymer ?
#
loop_
_entity_poly.entity_id
_entity_poly.type
_entity_poly.pdbx_seq_one_letter_code
_entity_poly.pdbx_strand_id
1 'polypeptide(L)'
;MSALKPLLSMSLSGIRDTSELLRPLVAIHQMSVRWKPCYPRIRGPPRPPLPGKKVPEPHKYNWLPIYPLDGKYTISPLKIRKLAGRDPETGRVVVKTLGGGNKKYFRWIDYKKTPNEDGSVVEEKVFSVRYDPLRTSKLALVAGGEKVRWIIASETMQTGDIIRTFSAIPRNPVRPKEGDSHPVGAL
;
A
#
# COMPACT_ATOMS: atom_id res chain seq x y z
N MET A 1 53.26 -69.14 -51.83
CA MET A 1 51.96 -68.49 -52.11
C MET A 1 52.24 -66.99 -52.19
N SER A 2 52.78 -66.49 -53.32
CA SER A 2 52.02 -65.97 -54.47
C SER A 2 50.98 -64.93 -54.03
N ALA A 3 50.99 -63.67 -54.43
CA ALA A 3 51.67 -63.05 -55.55
C ALA A 3 51.45 -61.52 -55.48
N LEU A 4 52.50 -60.79 -55.87
CA LEU A 4 52.50 -59.65 -56.79
C LEU A 4 51.83 -58.30 -56.37
N LYS A 5 52.67 -57.28 -56.13
CA LYS A 5 53.01 -56.15 -57.04
C LYS A 5 51.93 -55.71 -58.07
N PRO A 6 52.00 -54.46 -58.64
CA PRO A 6 52.16 -53.12 -58.06
C PRO A 6 51.32 -52.04 -58.83
N LEU A 7 51.62 -50.75 -58.59
CA LEU A 7 51.53 -49.58 -59.51
C LEU A 7 50.24 -48.73 -59.65
N LEU A 8 50.55 -47.44 -59.84
CA LEU A 8 49.90 -46.40 -60.66
C LEU A 8 48.82 -45.49 -60.04
N SER A 9 49.26 -44.23 -59.87
CA SER A 9 48.59 -42.92 -59.96
C SER A 9 47.11 -42.86 -60.34
N MET A 10 46.34 -42.03 -59.61
CA MET A 10 45.22 -41.25 -60.18
C MET A 10 45.07 -39.89 -59.48
N SER A 11 44.79 -38.89 -60.31
CA SER A 11 44.65 -37.46 -60.06
C SER A 11 43.24 -37.01 -59.68
N LEU A 12 43.17 -35.84 -59.04
CA LEU A 12 42.12 -34.78 -59.05
C LEU A 12 40.64 -35.18 -58.96
N SER A 13 39.98 -34.62 -57.94
CA SER A 13 38.65 -33.97 -57.97
C SER A 13 37.77 -34.41 -56.80
N GLY A 14 37.39 -33.46 -55.93
CA GLY A 14 36.43 -33.75 -54.86
C GLY A 14 36.48 -32.80 -53.68
N ILE A 15 36.60 -31.50 -53.91
CA ILE A 15 36.14 -30.52 -52.94
C ILE A 15 34.64 -30.75 -52.76
N ARG A 16 34.22 -31.18 -51.56
CA ARG A 16 32.83 -31.11 -51.12
C ARG A 16 32.80 -30.33 -49.82
N ASP A 17 32.55 -29.03 -49.99
CA ASP A 17 31.81 -28.13 -49.12
C ASP A 17 31.83 -28.39 -47.61
N THR A 18 32.62 -27.60 -46.89
CA THR A 18 32.56 -27.41 -45.43
C THR A 18 31.22 -26.81 -44.94
N SER A 19 30.24 -26.63 -45.82
CA SER A 19 28.92 -26.06 -45.53
C SER A 19 27.97 -27.02 -44.81
N GLU A 20 28.30 -28.33 -44.71
CA GLU A 20 27.42 -29.31 -44.08
C GLU A 20 27.56 -29.36 -42.55
N LEU A 21 28.72 -28.99 -41.99
CA LEU A 21 28.96 -29.01 -40.54
C LEU A 21 28.42 -27.78 -39.79
N LEU A 22 28.02 -26.71 -40.51
CA LEU A 22 27.44 -25.49 -39.91
C LEU A 22 25.91 -25.48 -39.84
N ARG A 23 25.24 -26.49 -40.43
CA ARG A 23 23.77 -26.56 -40.49
C ARG A 23 23.06 -26.81 -39.15
N PRO A 24 23.61 -27.53 -38.15
CA PRO A 24 22.90 -27.68 -36.88
C PRO A 24 22.95 -26.42 -36.00
N LEU A 25 23.93 -25.53 -36.17
CA LEU A 25 24.02 -24.29 -35.37
C LEU A 25 23.07 -23.18 -35.88
N VAL A 26 22.88 -23.08 -37.20
CA VAL A 26 21.92 -22.10 -37.77
C VAL A 26 20.46 -22.52 -37.48
N ALA A 27 20.18 -23.82 -37.43
CA ALA A 27 18.85 -24.35 -37.09
C ALA A 27 18.44 -24.01 -35.64
N ILE A 28 19.38 -24.07 -34.69
CA ILE A 28 19.11 -23.71 -33.28
C ILE A 28 18.87 -22.19 -33.13
N HIS A 29 19.50 -21.36 -33.98
CA HIS A 29 19.31 -19.90 -33.94
C HIS A 29 17.97 -19.44 -34.53
N GLN A 30 17.30 -20.24 -35.37
CA GLN A 30 15.98 -19.91 -35.92
C GLN A 30 14.80 -20.34 -35.02
N MET A 31 15.00 -21.31 -34.11
CA MET A 31 13.92 -21.82 -33.24
C MET A 31 13.68 -20.97 -31.97
N SER A 32 14.57 -20.03 -31.64
CA SER A 32 14.43 -19.17 -30.45
C SER A 32 13.66 -17.87 -30.70
N VAL A 33 13.24 -17.59 -31.93
CA VAL A 33 12.68 -16.28 -32.31
C VAL A 33 11.25 -16.38 -32.85
N ARG A 34 10.28 -16.90 -32.07
CA ARG A 34 8.89 -16.40 -32.24
C ARG A 34 7.86 -16.69 -31.15
N TRP A 35 8.24 -16.80 -29.88
CA TRP A 35 7.25 -16.60 -28.82
C TRP A 35 7.20 -15.12 -28.42
N LYS A 36 6.72 -14.26 -29.34
CA LYS A 36 6.24 -12.94 -28.91
C LYS A 36 4.93 -13.20 -28.17
N PRO A 37 4.81 -12.88 -26.87
CA PRO A 37 3.55 -13.05 -26.15
C PRO A 37 2.43 -12.35 -26.93
N CYS A 38 1.37 -13.09 -27.26
CA CYS A 38 0.30 -12.64 -28.16
C CYS A 38 -0.57 -11.53 -27.55
N TYR A 39 -0.35 -11.17 -26.28
CA TYR A 39 -1.00 -10.03 -25.67
C TYR A 39 -0.18 -8.77 -25.95
N PRO A 40 -0.82 -7.68 -26.43
CA PRO A 40 -0.16 -6.40 -26.48
C PRO A 40 0.29 -6.08 -25.05
N ARG A 41 1.60 -6.10 -24.81
CA ARG A 41 2.18 -5.61 -23.57
C ARG A 41 1.75 -4.15 -23.52
N ILE A 42 0.77 -3.82 -22.68
CA ILE A 42 0.27 -2.45 -22.53
C ILE A 42 1.47 -1.64 -22.04
N ARG A 43 2.17 -0.99 -22.98
CA ARG A 43 3.30 -0.12 -22.69
C ARG A 43 2.71 1.23 -22.35
N GLY A 44 3.09 1.77 -21.20
CA GLY A 44 2.68 3.10 -20.76
C GLY A 44 1.86 3.10 -19.47
N PRO A 45 1.62 4.29 -18.91
CA PRO A 45 0.81 4.45 -17.72
C PRO A 45 -0.61 3.90 -17.97
N PRO A 46 -1.34 3.52 -16.90
CA PRO A 46 -2.74 3.13 -17.02
C PRO A 46 -3.51 4.25 -17.74
N ARG A 47 -4.44 3.87 -18.63
CA ARG A 47 -5.28 4.87 -19.31
C ARG A 47 -6.00 5.70 -18.24
N PRO A 48 -6.00 7.04 -18.38
CA PRO A 48 -6.77 7.88 -17.48
C PRO A 48 -8.26 7.53 -17.58
N PRO A 49 -9.05 7.82 -16.54
CA PRO A 49 -10.49 7.65 -16.61
C PRO A 49 -11.07 8.52 -17.73
N LEU A 50 -12.20 8.07 -18.30
CA LEU A 50 -12.94 8.86 -19.28
C LEU A 50 -13.29 10.24 -18.69
N PRO A 51 -13.25 11.31 -19.50
CA PRO A 51 -13.63 12.65 -19.03
C PRO A 51 -15.02 12.62 -18.39
N GLY A 52 -15.16 13.21 -17.20
CA GLY A 52 -16.40 13.21 -16.41
C GLY A 52 -16.67 11.95 -15.58
N LYS A 53 -15.98 10.84 -15.82
CA LYS A 53 -16.11 9.62 -15.02
C LYS A 53 -15.16 9.65 -13.82
N LYS A 54 -15.69 9.91 -12.63
CA LYS A 54 -14.90 9.83 -11.39
C LYS A 54 -14.68 8.36 -11.01
N VAL A 55 -13.42 8.00 -10.73
CA VAL A 55 -13.10 6.70 -10.16
C VAL A 55 -13.56 6.70 -8.70
N PRO A 56 -14.32 5.69 -8.25
CA PRO A 56 -14.76 5.64 -6.86
C PRO A 56 -13.57 5.43 -5.93
N GLU A 57 -13.57 6.12 -4.80
CA GLU A 57 -12.58 5.93 -3.75
C GLU A 57 -12.88 4.65 -2.96
N PRO A 58 -12.02 3.61 -3.02
CA PRO A 58 -12.38 2.30 -2.48
C PRO A 58 -12.61 2.27 -0.96
N HIS A 59 -11.89 3.09 -0.21
CA HIS A 59 -11.93 3.09 1.24
C HIS A 59 -13.29 3.52 1.81
N LYS A 60 -14.09 4.28 1.05
CA LYS A 60 -15.47 4.66 1.43
C LYS A 60 -16.43 3.47 1.45
N TYR A 61 -16.14 2.43 0.68
CA TYR A 61 -17.01 1.26 0.47
C TYR A 61 -16.51 -0.02 1.16
N ASN A 62 -15.56 0.13 2.07
CA ASN A 62 -15.00 -0.98 2.82
C ASN A 62 -15.89 -1.34 4.02
N TRP A 63 -16.10 -0.37 4.90
CA TRP A 63 -16.80 -0.52 6.16
C TRP A 63 -17.49 0.77 6.57
N LEU A 64 -18.61 0.62 7.29
CA LEU A 64 -19.30 1.71 7.97
C LEU A 64 -19.31 1.45 9.48
N PRO A 65 -18.68 2.31 10.29
CA PRO A 65 -18.80 2.24 11.74
C PRO A 65 -20.22 2.62 12.17
N ILE A 66 -20.75 1.88 13.14
CA ILE A 66 -22.03 2.18 13.78
C ILE A 66 -21.73 2.98 15.04
N TYR A 67 -22.05 4.26 15.02
CA TYR A 67 -21.85 5.16 16.15
C TYR A 67 -22.96 4.96 17.21
N PRO A 68 -22.66 5.25 18.49
CA PRO A 68 -23.68 5.25 19.55
C PRO A 68 -24.76 6.30 19.24
N LEU A 69 -26.01 5.99 19.59
CA LEU A 69 -27.16 6.87 19.37
C LEU A 69 -27.03 8.19 20.13
N ASP A 70 -26.36 8.16 21.30
CA ASP A 70 -26.13 9.33 22.15
C ASP A 70 -25.19 10.37 21.50
N GLY A 71 -24.50 10.01 20.41
CA GLY A 71 -23.51 10.87 19.75
C GLY A 71 -22.24 11.14 20.57
N LYS A 72 -22.16 10.63 21.80
CA LYS A 72 -21.02 10.82 22.71
C LYS A 72 -19.82 9.97 22.31
N TYR A 73 -18.63 10.57 22.38
CA TYR A 73 -17.38 9.86 22.15
C TYR A 73 -17.20 8.70 23.13
N THR A 74 -16.75 7.55 22.61
CA THR A 74 -16.56 6.33 23.41
C THR A 74 -15.28 5.62 22.99
N ILE A 75 -14.51 5.13 23.97
CA ILE A 75 -13.23 4.43 23.77
C ILE A 75 -13.45 2.96 23.40
N SER A 76 -14.58 2.40 23.82
CA SER A 76 -14.99 1.02 23.57
C SER A 76 -15.06 0.72 22.07
N PRO A 77 -14.69 -0.51 21.67
CA PRO A 77 -14.73 -0.92 20.28
C PRO A 77 -16.16 -0.90 19.72
N LEU A 78 -16.37 -0.12 18.66
CA LEU A 78 -17.64 0.01 17.98
C LEU A 78 -17.85 -1.12 16.96
N LYS A 79 -19.10 -1.51 16.78
CA LYS A 79 -19.49 -2.46 15.74
C LYS A 79 -19.40 -1.80 14.38
N ILE A 80 -19.11 -2.62 13.37
CA ILE A 80 -18.96 -2.19 11.99
C ILE A 80 -19.89 -3.00 11.10
N ARG A 81 -20.51 -2.34 10.12
CA ARG A 81 -21.13 -2.99 8.97
C ARG A 81 -20.13 -3.05 7.81
N LYS A 82 -19.79 -4.25 7.35
CA LYS A 82 -18.98 -4.43 6.14
C LYS A 82 -19.85 -4.17 4.91
N LEU A 83 -19.37 -3.34 4.00
CA LEU A 83 -20.11 -2.99 2.78
C LEU A 83 -19.77 -3.89 1.59
N ALA A 84 -18.58 -4.51 1.59
CA ALA A 84 -18.11 -5.34 0.49
C ALA A 84 -18.17 -4.63 -0.88
N GLY A 85 -17.76 -3.35 -0.91
CA GLY A 85 -17.69 -2.57 -2.15
C GLY A 85 -19.04 -2.10 -2.69
N ARG A 86 -20.12 -2.25 -1.92
CA ARG A 86 -21.46 -1.78 -2.29
C ARG A 86 -21.74 -0.38 -1.74
N ASP A 87 -22.53 0.38 -2.48
CA ASP A 87 -23.10 1.63 -2.02
C ASP A 87 -24.05 1.38 -0.84
N PRO A 88 -23.95 2.15 0.26
CA PRO A 88 -24.81 1.95 1.42
C PRO A 88 -26.26 2.40 1.20
N GLU A 89 -26.50 3.33 0.29
CA GLU A 89 -27.82 3.88 -0.02
C GLU A 89 -28.50 3.09 -1.16
N THR A 90 -27.80 2.87 -2.27
CA THR A 90 -28.38 2.22 -3.47
C THR A 90 -28.19 0.71 -3.50
N GLY A 91 -27.25 0.16 -2.72
CA GLY A 91 -26.90 -1.27 -2.72
C GLY A 91 -26.14 -1.76 -3.96
N ARG A 92 -25.86 -0.88 -4.94
CA ARG A 92 -25.13 -1.23 -6.17
C ARG A 92 -23.66 -1.53 -5.87
N VAL A 93 -23.06 -2.43 -6.64
CA VAL A 93 -21.62 -2.73 -6.53
C VAL A 93 -20.82 -1.62 -7.22
N VAL A 94 -20.06 -0.86 -6.43
CA VAL A 94 -19.19 0.22 -6.93
C VAL A 94 -17.77 -0.29 -7.13
N VAL A 95 -17.25 -1.04 -6.15
CA VAL A 95 -15.90 -1.58 -6.15
C VAL A 95 -15.96 -3.09 -6.06
N LYS A 96 -15.50 -3.79 -7.10
CA LYS A 96 -15.65 -5.25 -7.21
C LYS A 96 -14.66 -6.05 -6.35
N THR A 97 -13.53 -5.46 -5.98
CA THR A 97 -12.42 -6.16 -5.30
C THR A 97 -12.65 -6.33 -3.79
N LEU A 98 -13.65 -5.66 -3.22
CA LEU A 98 -13.86 -5.61 -1.78
C LEU A 98 -14.88 -6.67 -1.34
N GLY A 99 -14.51 -7.52 -0.38
CA GLY A 99 -15.42 -8.54 0.17
C GLY A 99 -14.75 -9.46 1.18
N GLY A 100 -15.55 -10.16 1.99
CA GLY A 100 -15.08 -11.20 2.92
C GLY A 100 -14.26 -10.71 4.13
N GLY A 101 -13.28 -11.53 4.54
CA GLY A 101 -12.35 -11.29 5.64
C GLY A 101 -12.92 -11.47 7.06
N ASN A 102 -12.03 -11.39 8.06
CA ASN A 102 -12.39 -11.55 9.49
C ASN A 102 -13.25 -10.40 10.02
N LYS A 103 -14.08 -10.67 11.03
CA LYS A 103 -14.87 -9.64 11.73
C LYS A 103 -13.91 -8.66 12.45
N LYS A 104 -14.20 -7.37 12.33
CA LYS A 104 -13.37 -6.28 12.88
C LYS A 104 -14.25 -5.32 13.68
N TYR A 105 -13.62 -4.58 14.59
CA TYR A 105 -14.25 -3.55 15.39
C TYR A 105 -13.55 -2.21 15.16
N PHE A 106 -14.33 -1.13 15.21
CA PHE A 106 -13.84 0.22 14.93
C PHE A 106 -13.52 0.91 16.24
N ARG A 107 -12.31 1.47 16.31
CA ARG A 107 -11.94 2.38 17.38
C ARG A 107 -12.18 3.80 16.90
N TRP A 108 -13.04 4.52 17.62
CA TRP A 108 -13.35 5.90 17.32
C TRP A 108 -12.13 6.76 17.64
N ILE A 109 -11.47 7.29 16.60
CA ILE A 109 -10.33 8.20 16.74
C ILE A 109 -10.83 9.62 16.85
N ASP A 110 -10.23 10.38 17.75
CA ASP A 110 -10.25 11.84 17.68
C ASP A 110 -9.11 12.33 16.78
N TYR A 111 -9.47 12.83 15.59
CA TYR A 111 -8.50 13.43 14.66
C TYR A 111 -8.19 14.88 14.99
N LYS A 112 -9.08 15.55 15.74
CA LYS A 112 -8.90 16.93 16.11
C LYS A 112 -8.21 16.96 17.47
N LYS A 113 -6.92 17.28 17.47
CA LYS A 113 -6.21 17.61 18.71
C LYS A 113 -6.70 18.98 19.21
N THR A 114 -7.91 18.98 19.77
CA THR A 114 -8.56 20.19 20.25
C THR A 114 -7.86 20.65 21.53
N PRO A 115 -7.47 21.94 21.63
CA PRO A 115 -7.00 22.51 22.88
C PRO A 115 -8.14 22.58 23.91
N ASN A 116 -7.81 22.89 25.17
CA ASN A 116 -8.84 23.20 26.16
C ASN A 116 -9.61 24.46 25.76
N GLU A 117 -10.85 24.57 26.25
CA GLU A 117 -11.73 25.72 25.97
C GLU A 117 -11.09 27.04 26.44
N ASP A 118 -10.28 26.98 27.50
CA ASP A 118 -9.54 28.12 28.05
C ASP A 118 -8.30 28.51 27.22
N GLY A 119 -8.02 27.82 26.12
CA GLY A 119 -6.81 28.03 25.31
C GLY A 119 -5.51 27.56 25.98
N SER A 120 -5.60 26.91 27.14
CA SER A 120 -4.47 26.35 27.87
C SER A 120 -3.85 25.15 27.15
N VAL A 121 -2.56 24.92 27.40
CA VAL A 121 -1.82 23.78 26.85
C VAL A 121 -2.38 22.50 27.46
N VAL A 122 -2.78 21.55 26.61
CA VAL A 122 -3.25 20.24 27.05
C VAL A 122 -2.05 19.31 27.11
N GLU A 123 -1.71 18.85 28.31
CA GLU A 123 -0.74 17.78 28.50
C GLU A 123 -1.48 16.44 28.65
N GLU A 124 -1.09 15.48 27.82
CA GLU A 124 -1.68 14.15 27.83
C GLU A 124 -0.61 13.07 27.92
N LYS A 125 -0.88 12.05 28.72
CA LYS A 125 0.01 10.90 28.90
C LYS A 125 -0.42 9.74 28.00
N VAL A 126 0.54 9.11 27.33
CA VAL A 126 0.32 7.91 26.52
C VAL A 126 0.18 6.70 27.44
N PHE A 127 -0.96 6.02 27.40
CA PHE A 127 -1.24 4.82 28.19
C PHE A 127 -0.85 3.52 27.48
N SER A 128 -1.13 3.42 26.18
CA SER A 128 -0.73 2.23 25.41
C SER A 128 -0.74 2.51 23.92
N VAL A 129 0.18 1.89 23.19
CA VAL A 129 0.20 1.90 21.72
C VAL A 129 -0.22 0.51 21.23
N ARG A 130 -1.29 0.44 20.42
CA ARG A 130 -1.91 -0.81 19.98
C ARG A 130 -2.08 -0.87 18.47
N TYR A 131 -2.10 -2.10 17.95
CA TYR A 131 -2.45 -2.37 16.56
C TYR A 131 -3.94 -2.12 16.29
N ASP A 132 -4.25 -1.58 15.11
CA ASP A 132 -5.62 -1.40 14.62
C ASP A 132 -5.88 -2.13 13.30
N PRO A 133 -6.91 -2.99 13.22
CA PRO A 133 -7.13 -3.83 12.04
C PRO A 133 -7.76 -3.09 10.84
N LEU A 134 -8.16 -1.82 10.98
CA LEU A 134 -8.85 -1.06 9.92
C LEU A 134 -7.92 -0.08 9.20
N ARG A 135 -6.75 0.19 9.77
CA ARG A 135 -5.78 1.14 9.22
C ARG A 135 -4.38 0.54 9.33
N THR A 136 -3.45 1.14 8.60
CA THR A 136 -2.04 0.73 8.64
C THR A 136 -1.32 1.28 9.87
N SER A 137 -1.74 2.45 10.37
CA SER A 137 -1.13 3.08 11.54
C SER A 137 -1.53 2.42 12.86
N LYS A 138 -0.62 2.47 13.83
CA LYS A 138 -0.92 2.12 15.22
C LYS A 138 -1.74 3.24 15.87
N LEU A 139 -2.51 2.88 16.89
CA LEU A 139 -3.22 3.85 17.72
C LEU A 139 -2.58 3.96 19.08
N ALA A 140 -2.52 5.18 19.59
CA ALA A 140 -2.18 5.45 20.98
C ALA A 140 -3.46 5.77 21.76
N LEU A 141 -3.64 5.10 22.90
CA LEU A 141 -4.58 5.52 23.92
C LEU A 141 -3.90 6.57 24.77
N VAL A 142 -4.50 7.74 24.85
CA VAL A 142 -3.95 8.90 25.52
C VAL A 142 -4.98 9.41 26.51
N ALA A 143 -4.53 9.84 27.70
CA ALA A 143 -5.40 10.55 28.63
C ALA A 143 -4.74 11.79 29.18
N GLY A 144 -5.52 12.87 29.27
CA GLY A 144 -5.16 14.13 29.90
C GLY A 144 -6.38 14.71 30.60
N GLY A 145 -6.21 15.14 31.86
CA GLY A 145 -7.30 15.60 32.70
C GLY A 145 -8.46 14.59 32.74
N GLU A 146 -9.62 15.03 32.26
CA GLU A 146 -10.86 14.23 32.25
C GLU A 146 -11.07 13.44 30.94
N LYS A 147 -10.29 13.72 29.89
CA LYS A 147 -10.52 13.16 28.55
C LYS A 147 -9.53 12.03 28.28
N VAL A 148 -10.08 10.88 27.91
CA VAL A 148 -9.32 9.72 27.41
C VAL A 148 -9.74 9.50 25.95
N ARG A 149 -8.78 9.47 25.03
CA ARG A 149 -9.06 9.36 23.59
C ARG A 149 -8.04 8.49 22.85
N TRP A 150 -8.51 7.91 21.75
CA TRP A 150 -7.65 7.29 20.75
C TRP A 150 -7.14 8.35 19.79
N ILE A 151 -5.82 8.40 19.61
CA ILE A 151 -5.15 9.19 18.58
C ILE A 151 -4.33 8.28 17.67
N ILE A 152 -3.91 8.79 16.52
CA ILE A 152 -2.90 8.12 15.69
C ILE A 152 -1.55 8.22 16.40
N ALA A 153 -0.86 7.09 16.55
CA ALA A 153 0.48 7.07 17.13
C ALA A 153 1.51 7.59 16.13
N SER A 154 2.50 8.35 16.61
CA SER A 154 3.70 8.67 15.83
C SER A 154 4.66 7.48 15.81
N GLU A 155 5.75 7.59 15.06
CA GLU A 155 6.66 6.48 14.81
C GLU A 155 7.44 6.06 16.06
N THR A 156 7.96 7.03 16.82
CA THR A 156 8.79 6.78 18.00
C THR A 156 8.01 6.84 19.32
N MET A 157 6.69 6.96 19.27
CA MET A 157 5.83 7.09 20.46
C MET A 157 5.86 5.84 21.34
N GLN A 158 6.15 6.02 22.62
CA GLN A 158 6.20 4.97 23.63
C GLN A 158 5.16 5.17 24.72
N THR A 159 4.89 4.10 25.46
CA THR A 159 4.02 4.15 26.62
C THR A 159 4.67 4.98 27.72
N GLY A 160 3.93 5.95 28.28
CA GLY A 160 4.41 6.85 29.32
C GLY A 160 4.86 8.22 28.81
N ASP A 161 4.99 8.39 27.49
CA ASP A 161 5.33 9.69 26.90
C ASP A 161 4.26 10.74 27.20
N ILE A 162 4.72 11.99 27.33
CA ILE A 162 3.87 13.16 27.51
C ILE A 162 3.80 13.89 26.17
N ILE A 163 2.58 14.09 25.69
CA ILE A 163 2.22 14.82 24.48
C ILE A 163 1.61 16.15 24.87
N ARG A 164 2.00 17.21 24.16
CA ARG A 164 1.45 18.55 24.37
C ARG A 164 0.68 19.02 23.15
N THR A 165 -0.49 19.59 23.39
CA THR A 165 -1.30 20.25 22.35
C THR A 165 -1.32 21.76 22.61
N PHE A 166 -0.79 22.52 21.66
CA PHE A 166 -0.68 23.97 21.69
C PHE A 166 -1.65 24.60 20.68
N SER A 167 -2.25 25.73 21.06
CA SER A 167 -3.08 26.54 20.16
C SER A 167 -2.45 27.88 19.78
N ALA A 168 -1.54 28.41 20.59
CA ALA A 168 -0.98 29.75 20.40
C ALA A 168 0.13 29.76 19.32
N ILE A 169 0.23 30.88 18.60
CA ILE A 169 1.31 31.17 17.65
C ILE A 169 2.29 32.12 18.36
N PRO A 170 3.46 31.64 18.82
CA PRO A 170 4.47 32.50 19.42
C PRO A 170 5.14 33.40 18.37
N ARG A 171 5.78 34.49 18.82
CA ARG A 171 6.51 35.41 17.94
C ARG A 171 7.70 34.75 17.26
N ASN A 172 8.38 33.84 17.96
CA ASN A 172 9.52 33.09 17.46
C ASN A 172 9.12 31.63 17.28
N PRO A 173 9.60 30.95 16.21
CA PRO A 173 9.30 29.55 15.96
C PRO A 173 9.85 28.66 17.09
N VAL A 174 9.13 27.57 17.37
CA VAL A 174 9.46 26.62 18.42
C VAL A 174 10.03 25.35 17.79
N ARG A 175 11.06 24.77 18.41
CA ARG A 175 11.56 23.45 18.04
C ARG A 175 10.55 22.39 18.52
N PRO A 176 9.83 21.69 17.62
CA PRO A 176 8.83 20.71 18.04
C PRO A 176 9.48 19.43 18.56
N LYS A 177 8.81 18.79 19.52
CA LYS A 177 9.07 17.40 19.89
C LYS A 177 8.10 16.49 19.11
N GLU A 178 8.52 15.28 18.79
CA GLU A 178 7.64 14.31 18.16
C GLU A 178 6.43 14.00 19.06
N GLY A 179 5.23 13.94 18.45
CA GLY A 179 3.96 13.71 19.16
C GLY A 179 3.23 15.01 19.51
N ASP A 180 3.97 16.10 19.76
CA ASP A 180 3.39 17.41 20.06
C ASP A 180 2.60 17.97 18.87
N SER A 181 1.64 18.83 19.18
CA SER A 181 0.75 19.44 18.19
C SER A 181 0.82 20.95 18.30
N HIS A 182 1.26 21.59 17.22
CA HIS A 182 1.38 23.04 17.10
C HIS A 182 0.58 23.54 15.89
N PRO A 183 0.13 24.81 15.89
CA PRO A 183 -0.36 25.43 14.67
C PRO A 183 0.79 25.60 13.66
N VAL A 184 0.46 25.57 12.37
CA VAL A 184 1.47 25.60 11.28
C VAL A 184 2.40 26.82 11.34
N GLY A 185 1.89 27.97 11.81
CA GLY A 185 2.70 29.20 11.93
C GLY A 185 3.64 29.26 13.14
N ALA A 186 3.61 28.27 14.04
CA ALA A 186 4.48 28.22 15.21
C ALA A 186 5.76 27.40 15.01
N LEU A 187 5.86 26.66 13.88
CA LEU A 187 6.96 25.75 13.55
C LEU A 187 7.94 26.39 12.58
#